data_AF-A0A2U2X1I4-F1
#
_entry.id   AF-A0A2U2X1I4-F1
#
_cell.length_a   1.000
_cell.length_b   1.000
_cell.length_c   1.000
_cell.angle_alpha   90.00
_cell.angle_beta   90.00
_cell.angle_gamma   90.00
#
_symmetry.space_group_name_H-M   'P 1'
#
loop_
_entity.id
_entity.type
_entity.pdbx_description
1 polymer ?
#
loop_
_entity_poly.entity_id
_entity_poly.type
_entity_poly.pdbx_seq_one_letter_code
_entity_poly.pdbx_strand_id
1 'polypeptide(L)'
;MISCKNQSESKSELSIETAELSKEFSQPEIQQTDSIAEQWNFMVFEKGGCLGGTQYVTEKKRKIPTMVFSEKEWEKFAKNDKTELTEFLITKLSDTTKTKVHTCPFFGATNGEMAVYSLQHIHNKNWLEFSEFKEYKDREYGNATDQPQMWLQNILKNENERNKIAELYKNELKN
;
A
#
# COMPACT_ATOMS: atom_id res chain seq x y z
N MET A 1 -26.00 55.27 37.65
CA MET A 1 -26.94 55.57 36.55
C MET A 1 -26.60 54.68 35.38
N ILE A 2 -27.60 53.87 34.95
CA ILE A 2 -27.99 53.52 33.55
C ILE A 2 -26.89 52.93 32.64
N SER A 3 -27.05 51.84 31.90
CA SER A 3 -28.07 50.79 31.76
C SER A 3 -27.51 49.83 30.71
N CYS A 4 -27.77 48.53 30.86
CA CYS A 4 -27.63 47.55 29.79
C CYS A 4 -28.54 47.93 28.60
N LYS A 5 -28.09 47.65 27.38
CA LYS A 5 -28.95 47.42 26.21
C LYS A 5 -28.50 46.15 25.50
N ASN A 6 -29.33 45.12 25.62
CA ASN A 6 -29.42 44.03 24.65
C ASN A 6 -29.97 44.58 23.33
N GLN A 7 -29.51 44.02 22.22
CA GLN A 7 -30.36 43.77 21.07
C GLN A 7 -29.96 42.44 20.43
N SER A 8 -30.93 41.52 20.43
CA SER A 8 -30.99 40.28 19.66
C SER A 8 -31.32 40.60 18.21
N GLU A 9 -30.72 39.91 17.24
CA GLU A 9 -31.31 39.01 16.23
C GLU A 9 -30.46 39.24 14.96
N SER A 10 -30.14 38.29 14.09
CA SER A 10 -30.80 37.04 13.71
C SER A 10 -29.77 36.01 13.24
N LYS A 11 -29.95 34.76 13.68
CA LYS A 11 -29.43 33.56 13.02
C LYS A 11 -30.45 33.19 11.94
N SER A 12 -30.16 33.36 10.65
CA SER A 12 -30.95 32.63 9.62
C SER A 12 -30.43 32.61 8.18
N GLU A 13 -29.21 33.04 7.82
CA GLU A 13 -28.86 33.08 6.38
C GLU A 13 -27.47 32.57 5.98
N LEU A 14 -26.69 31.96 6.90
CA LEU A 14 -25.35 31.44 6.57
C LEU A 14 -25.27 29.91 6.40
N SER A 15 -26.39 29.19 6.52
CA SER A 15 -26.40 27.71 6.54
C SER A 15 -26.97 27.05 5.28
N ILE A 16 -27.37 27.82 4.26
CA ILE A 16 -27.97 27.25 3.05
C ILE A 16 -26.92 27.11 1.93
N GLU A 17 -25.95 28.01 1.85
CA GLU A 17 -24.98 28.05 0.73
C GLU A 17 -23.86 26.98 0.83
N THR A 18 -23.62 26.41 2.02
CA THR A 18 -22.67 25.30 2.21
C THR A 18 -23.31 23.91 2.02
N ALA A 19 -24.64 23.83 1.96
CA ALA A 19 -25.36 22.56 1.78
C ALA A 19 -25.53 22.16 0.30
N GLU A 20 -25.41 23.10 -0.64
CA GLU A 20 -25.56 22.82 -2.07
C GLU A 20 -24.26 22.43 -2.76
N LEU A 21 -23.08 22.83 -2.23
CA LEU A 21 -21.78 22.43 -2.79
C LEU A 21 -21.32 21.02 -2.42
N SER A 22 -22.05 20.31 -1.55
CA SER A 22 -21.71 18.94 -1.12
C SER A 22 -22.45 17.84 -1.89
N LYS A 23 -23.27 18.21 -2.89
CA LYS A 23 -24.13 17.25 -3.61
C LYS A 23 -23.60 16.68 -4.93
N GLU A 24 -22.40 17.04 -5.38
CA GLU A 24 -21.81 16.45 -6.59
C GLU A 24 -20.32 16.14 -6.42
N PHE A 25 -20.00 15.29 -5.46
CA PHE A 25 -18.87 14.37 -5.59
C PHE A 25 -19.30 13.00 -5.09
N SER A 26 -20.37 12.47 -5.69
CA SER A 26 -20.55 11.02 -5.72
C SER A 26 -19.37 10.47 -6.50
N GLN A 27 -18.36 9.96 -5.78
CA GLN A 27 -17.33 9.13 -6.39
C GLN A 27 -18.06 8.11 -7.26
N PRO A 28 -17.66 7.93 -8.54
CA PRO A 28 -18.26 6.88 -9.33
C PRO A 28 -18.11 5.59 -8.54
N GLU A 29 -19.22 4.91 -8.28
CA GLU A 29 -19.20 3.52 -7.84
C GLU A 29 -18.47 2.77 -8.95
N ILE A 30 -17.17 2.57 -8.76
CA ILE A 30 -16.36 1.78 -9.67
C ILE A 30 -16.96 0.38 -9.58
N GLN A 31 -17.62 -0.01 -10.67
CA GLN A 31 -18.05 -1.39 -10.88
C GLN A 31 -16.78 -2.24 -10.97
N GLN A 32 -16.28 -2.62 -9.80
CA GLN A 32 -15.10 -3.45 -9.65
C GLN A 32 -15.46 -4.81 -10.25
N THR A 33 -14.87 -5.16 -11.40
CA THR A 33 -14.89 -6.56 -11.85
C THR A 33 -14.05 -7.38 -10.87
N ASP A 34 -14.25 -8.69 -10.87
CA ASP A 34 -13.48 -9.60 -10.03
C ASP A 34 -12.05 -9.85 -10.56
N SER A 35 -11.58 -9.14 -11.60
CA SER A 35 -10.23 -9.37 -12.14
C SER A 35 -9.12 -8.89 -11.19
N ILE A 36 -8.00 -9.61 -11.17
CA ILE A 36 -6.80 -9.28 -10.39
C ILE A 36 -6.33 -7.84 -10.69
N ALA A 37 -6.35 -7.43 -11.95
CA ALA A 37 -5.87 -6.12 -12.37
C ALA A 37 -6.72 -4.96 -11.82
N GLU A 38 -8.04 -5.12 -11.79
CA GLU A 38 -8.92 -4.08 -11.28
C GLU A 38 -8.91 -4.01 -9.75
N GLN A 39 -8.86 -5.16 -9.07
CA GLN A 39 -8.64 -5.22 -7.63
C GLN A 39 -7.32 -4.52 -7.27
N TRP A 40 -6.24 -4.81 -8.00
CA TRP A 40 -4.95 -4.17 -7.83
C TRP A 40 -5.04 -2.65 -7.99
N ASN A 41 -5.63 -2.19 -9.10
CA ASN A 41 -5.73 -0.76 -9.39
C ASN A 41 -6.51 0.00 -8.30
N PHE A 42 -7.65 -0.54 -7.89
CA PHE A 42 -8.45 0.02 -6.80
C PHE A 42 -7.64 0.12 -5.51
N MET A 43 -7.01 -0.98 -5.07
CA MET A 43 -6.29 -0.99 -3.79
C MET A 43 -5.06 -0.09 -3.81
N VAL A 44 -4.30 -0.09 -4.90
CA VAL A 44 -2.97 0.54 -4.96
C VAL A 44 -3.04 2.00 -5.36
N PHE A 45 -3.89 2.36 -6.33
CA PHE A 45 -3.93 3.70 -6.92
C PHE A 45 -5.12 4.54 -6.49
N GLU A 46 -6.21 3.92 -6.00
CA GLU A 46 -7.42 4.65 -5.63
C GLU A 46 -7.63 4.74 -4.12
N LYS A 47 -7.57 3.60 -3.43
CA LYS A 47 -7.76 3.48 -1.98
C LYS A 47 -6.49 3.82 -1.19
N GLY A 48 -5.38 3.14 -1.49
CA GLY A 48 -4.12 3.32 -0.76
C GLY A 48 -4.11 2.65 0.62
N GLY A 49 -3.31 3.21 1.54
CA GLY A 49 -3.21 2.75 2.95
C GLY A 49 -1.78 2.82 3.52
N CYS A 50 -1.57 2.40 4.78
CA CYS A 50 -0.24 2.24 5.36
C CYS A 50 0.16 0.75 5.41
N LEU A 51 1.39 0.45 5.00
CA LEU A 51 2.02 -0.87 5.16
C LEU A 51 2.57 -1.13 6.57
N GLY A 52 2.65 -0.09 7.38
CA GLY A 52 3.32 -0.09 8.67
C GLY A 52 4.82 0.17 8.56
N GLY A 53 5.47 0.37 9.72
CA GLY A 53 6.92 0.44 9.82
C GLY A 53 7.59 -0.94 9.68
N THR A 54 8.89 -0.93 9.37
CA THR A 54 9.77 -2.10 9.12
C THR A 54 9.07 -3.25 8.39
N GLN A 55 8.61 -2.96 7.17
CA GLN A 55 8.34 -3.89 6.07
C GLN A 55 7.97 -5.32 6.48
N TYR A 56 6.70 -5.50 6.87
CA TYR A 56 6.10 -6.79 7.17
C TYR A 56 6.97 -7.66 8.10
N VAL A 57 6.86 -7.29 9.38
CA VAL A 57 7.38 -7.97 10.57
C VAL A 57 7.58 -9.48 10.36
N THR A 58 8.83 -9.92 10.51
CA THR A 58 9.28 -11.32 10.60
C THR A 58 8.56 -12.14 11.67
N GLU A 59 7.85 -11.48 12.59
CA GLU A 59 7.01 -12.10 13.60
C GLU A 59 5.56 -12.23 13.13
N LYS A 60 5.23 -13.44 12.67
CA LYS A 60 3.94 -13.93 12.12
C LYS A 60 2.67 -13.73 12.98
N LYS A 61 2.58 -12.82 13.95
CA LYS A 61 1.61 -12.98 15.06
C LYS A 61 0.51 -11.95 15.24
N ARG A 62 0.48 -10.78 14.57
CA ARG A 62 -0.66 -9.86 14.72
C ARG A 62 -1.07 -9.18 13.42
N LYS A 63 -2.30 -9.48 12.97
CA LYS A 63 -3.04 -8.57 12.08
C LYS A 63 -3.20 -7.24 12.81
N ILE A 64 -2.64 -6.18 12.24
CA ILE A 64 -2.84 -4.82 12.74
C ILE A 64 -3.98 -4.25 11.89
N PRO A 65 -5.17 -3.99 12.47
CA PRO A 65 -6.38 -3.67 11.70
C PRO A 65 -6.27 -2.46 10.76
N THR A 66 -5.28 -1.58 10.98
CA THR A 66 -5.06 -0.36 10.20
C THR A 66 -4.04 -0.52 9.06
N MET A 67 -3.49 -1.72 8.86
CA MET A 67 -2.49 -1.98 7.81
C MET A 67 -3.15 -2.59 6.58
N VAL A 68 -2.63 -2.24 5.39
CA VAL A 68 -3.21 -2.63 4.09
C VAL A 68 -3.59 -4.11 4.02
N PHE A 69 -2.69 -5.04 4.38
CA PHE A 69 -2.95 -6.49 4.30
C PHE A 69 -3.93 -7.04 5.34
N SER A 70 -4.48 -6.20 6.23
CA SER A 70 -5.57 -6.58 7.14
C SER A 70 -6.95 -6.09 6.65
N GLU A 71 -7.00 -5.36 5.54
CA GLU A 71 -8.25 -4.85 4.97
C GLU A 71 -8.94 -5.90 4.09
N LYS A 72 -10.27 -5.80 3.99
CA LYS A 72 -11.13 -6.80 3.33
C LYS A 72 -10.80 -6.99 1.85
N GLU A 73 -10.41 -5.92 1.17
CA GLU A 73 -10.10 -5.92 -0.26
C GLU A 73 -8.79 -6.65 -0.53
N TRP A 74 -7.79 -6.48 0.34
CA TRP A 74 -6.55 -7.25 0.28
C TRP A 74 -6.77 -8.72 0.62
N GLU A 75 -7.67 -9.03 1.56
CA GLU A 75 -8.11 -10.41 1.82
C GLU A 75 -8.85 -11.03 0.63
N LYS A 76 -9.67 -10.26 -0.10
CA LYS A 76 -10.32 -10.71 -1.34
C LYS A 76 -9.28 -10.97 -2.43
N PHE A 77 -8.33 -10.04 -2.60
CA PHE A 77 -7.25 -10.16 -3.58
C PHE A 77 -6.39 -11.40 -3.34
N ALA A 78 -6.04 -11.69 -2.09
CA ALA A 78 -5.25 -12.87 -1.73
C ALA A 78 -5.97 -14.22 -1.92
N LYS A 79 -7.28 -14.23 -2.23
CA LYS A 79 -8.05 -15.45 -2.54
C LYS A 79 -8.01 -15.84 -4.02
N ASN A 80 -7.49 -15.00 -4.91
CA ASN A 80 -7.26 -15.39 -6.31
C ASN A 80 -6.21 -16.51 -6.38
N ASP A 81 -6.10 -17.18 -7.52
CA ASP A 81 -5.10 -18.23 -7.71
C ASP A 81 -3.69 -17.69 -7.44
N LYS A 82 -2.91 -18.42 -6.63
CA LYS A 82 -1.60 -17.98 -6.17
C LYS A 82 -0.59 -17.90 -7.31
N THR A 83 -0.70 -18.77 -8.33
CA THR A 83 0.16 -18.75 -9.52
C THR A 83 -0.16 -17.53 -10.36
N GLU A 84 -1.44 -17.30 -10.68
CA GLU A 84 -1.90 -16.12 -11.44
C GLU A 84 -1.50 -14.81 -10.76
N LEU A 85 -1.69 -14.72 -9.43
CA LEU A 85 -1.24 -13.57 -8.64
C LEU A 85 0.27 -13.37 -8.73
N THR A 86 1.05 -14.44 -8.58
CA THR A 86 2.52 -14.35 -8.63
C THR A 86 2.98 -13.85 -9.99
N GLU A 87 2.42 -14.37 -11.08
CA GLU A 87 2.73 -13.94 -12.43
C GLU A 87 2.34 -12.47 -12.64
N PHE A 88 1.13 -12.09 -12.25
CA PHE A 88 0.65 -10.72 -12.33
C PHE A 88 1.56 -9.75 -11.58
N LEU A 89 1.89 -10.04 -10.33
CA LEU A 89 2.71 -9.17 -9.48
C LEU A 89 4.14 -9.02 -10.03
N ILE A 90 4.71 -10.09 -10.60
CA ILE A 90 6.02 -10.05 -11.24
C ILE A 90 6.04 -9.05 -12.41
N THR A 91 4.95 -8.94 -13.18
CA THR A 91 4.87 -7.95 -14.27
C THR A 91 4.94 -6.50 -13.79
N LYS A 92 4.72 -6.24 -12.49
CA LYS A 92 4.72 -4.90 -11.91
C LYS A 92 6.07 -4.48 -11.32
N LEU A 93 7.05 -5.40 -11.20
CA LEU A 93 8.29 -5.14 -10.46
C LEU A 93 9.13 -3.98 -11.02
N SER A 94 9.07 -3.71 -12.32
CA SER A 94 9.80 -2.60 -12.95
C SER A 94 9.06 -1.26 -12.87
N ASP A 95 7.81 -1.25 -12.41
CA ASP A 95 6.96 -0.07 -12.43
C ASP A 95 7.27 0.85 -11.23
N THR A 96 7.84 2.02 -11.54
CA THR A 96 8.22 3.03 -10.54
C THR A 96 7.11 4.04 -10.24
N THR A 97 5.89 3.86 -10.78
CA THR A 97 4.76 4.76 -10.55
C THR A 97 4.44 4.85 -9.07
N LYS A 98 4.29 6.07 -8.54
CA LYS A 98 3.93 6.29 -7.15
C LYS A 98 2.47 5.90 -6.91
N THR A 99 2.26 5.19 -5.80
CA THR A 99 0.94 4.68 -5.39
C THR A 99 0.35 5.55 -4.28
N LYS A 100 -0.90 5.29 -3.91
CA LYS A 100 -1.50 5.88 -2.69
C LYS A 100 -1.15 5.09 -1.42
N VAL A 101 -0.38 4.01 -1.53
CA VAL A 101 0.12 3.24 -0.38
C VAL A 101 1.45 3.83 0.08
N HIS A 102 1.66 3.92 1.39
CA HIS A 102 2.91 4.38 1.97
C HIS A 102 3.45 3.43 3.04
N THR A 103 4.75 3.51 3.30
CA THR A 103 5.36 2.87 4.48
C THR A 103 5.61 3.95 5.54
N CYS A 104 5.01 3.80 6.72
CA CYS A 104 5.16 4.78 7.80
C CYS A 104 6.59 4.72 8.41
N PRO A 105 7.23 5.84 8.82
CA PRO A 105 6.83 7.26 8.69
C PRO A 105 7.25 7.91 7.34
N PHE A 106 7.59 7.12 6.34
CA PHE A 106 8.30 7.53 5.13
C PHE A 106 7.38 7.65 3.89
N PHE A 107 7.96 7.36 2.72
CA PHE A 107 7.48 7.74 1.41
C PHE A 107 6.38 6.82 0.86
N GLY A 108 5.60 7.38 -0.06
CA GLY A 108 4.73 6.61 -0.93
C GLY A 108 5.51 5.52 -1.66
N ALA A 109 5.00 4.29 -1.56
CA ALA A 109 5.54 3.12 -2.24
C ALA A 109 5.33 3.27 -3.76
N THR A 110 6.27 2.75 -4.53
CA THR A 110 6.06 2.52 -5.97
C THR A 110 5.22 1.28 -6.23
N ASN A 111 4.69 1.14 -7.44
CA ASN A 111 3.90 -0.02 -7.84
C ASN A 111 4.73 -1.32 -7.74
N GLY A 112 5.99 -1.28 -8.17
CA GLY A 112 6.93 -2.40 -8.03
C GLY A 112 7.24 -2.76 -6.59
N GLU A 113 7.40 -1.77 -5.69
CA GLU A 113 7.54 -2.05 -4.25
C GLU A 113 6.29 -2.74 -3.69
N MET A 114 5.10 -2.24 -4.04
CA MET A 114 3.85 -2.86 -3.61
C MET A 114 3.73 -4.29 -4.12
N ALA A 115 4.21 -4.56 -5.33
CA ALA A 115 4.21 -5.91 -5.88
C ALA A 115 5.08 -6.85 -5.05
N VAL A 116 6.26 -6.43 -4.60
CA VAL A 116 7.12 -7.22 -3.71
C VAL A 116 6.44 -7.47 -2.37
N TYR A 117 5.88 -6.44 -1.72
CA TYR A 117 5.18 -6.64 -0.44
C TYR A 117 3.98 -7.58 -0.58
N SER A 118 3.29 -7.53 -1.71
CA SER A 118 2.17 -8.43 -2.00
C SER A 118 2.64 -9.86 -2.24
N LEU A 119 3.76 -10.05 -2.95
CA LEU A 119 4.42 -11.35 -3.10
C LEU A 119 4.81 -11.92 -1.73
N GLN A 120 5.40 -11.09 -0.86
CA GLN A 120 5.71 -11.51 0.52
C GLN A 120 4.48 -11.99 1.27
N HIS A 121 3.38 -11.25 1.13
CA HIS A 121 2.13 -11.55 1.83
C HIS A 121 1.53 -12.88 1.36
N ILE A 122 1.39 -13.10 0.04
CA ILE A 122 0.77 -14.31 -0.50
C ILE A 122 1.67 -15.55 -0.37
N HIS A 123 3.00 -15.37 -0.36
CA HIS A 123 3.96 -16.46 -0.15
C HIS A 123 4.34 -16.65 1.32
N ASN A 124 3.94 -15.74 2.20
CA ASN A 124 4.33 -15.72 3.61
C ASN A 124 5.86 -15.82 3.80
N LYS A 125 6.62 -15.10 2.97
CA LYS A 125 8.08 -15.10 2.92
C LYS A 125 8.60 -13.71 2.57
N ASN A 126 9.38 -13.10 3.45
CA ASN A 126 9.97 -11.80 3.24
C ASN A 126 11.15 -11.90 2.24
N TRP A 127 11.38 -10.90 1.38
CA TRP A 127 12.49 -10.94 0.43
C TRP A 127 13.86 -10.99 1.14
N LEU A 128 13.95 -10.44 2.35
CA LEU A 128 15.13 -10.51 3.22
C LEU A 128 15.44 -11.93 3.71
N GLU A 129 14.49 -12.87 3.60
CA GLU A 129 14.68 -14.27 3.98
C GLU A 129 15.31 -15.10 2.86
N PHE A 130 15.40 -14.58 1.63
CA PHE A 130 16.15 -15.24 0.56
C PHE A 130 17.65 -15.11 0.80
N SER A 131 18.37 -16.20 0.58
CA SER A 131 19.83 -16.28 0.80
C SER A 131 20.62 -15.28 -0.06
N GLU A 132 20.04 -14.95 -1.20
CA GLU A 132 20.45 -14.01 -2.24
C GLU A 132 20.48 -12.56 -1.78
N PHE A 133 19.78 -12.25 -0.68
CA PHE A 133 19.64 -10.92 -0.10
C PHE A 133 20.04 -10.92 1.39
N LYS A 134 20.76 -11.94 1.86
CA LYS A 134 21.15 -12.10 3.27
C LYS A 134 21.94 -10.90 3.82
N GLU A 135 22.68 -10.19 2.96
CA GLU A 135 23.42 -8.98 3.35
C GLU A 135 22.53 -7.85 3.89
N TYR A 136 21.24 -7.85 3.54
CA TYR A 136 20.29 -6.85 4.01
C TYR A 136 19.60 -7.24 5.33
N LYS A 137 19.66 -8.52 5.71
CA LYS A 137 18.95 -9.03 6.89
C LYS A 137 19.49 -8.46 8.21
N ASP A 138 20.81 -8.41 8.33
CA ASP A 138 21.50 -7.91 9.52
C ASP A 138 22.07 -6.50 9.31
N ARG A 139 21.66 -5.82 8.23
CA ARG A 139 22.13 -4.48 7.92
C ARG A 139 21.45 -3.48 8.85
N GLU A 140 22.27 -2.68 9.55
CA GLU A 140 21.76 -1.60 10.39
C GLU A 140 21.14 -0.49 9.54
N TYR A 141 20.08 0.11 10.08
CA TYR A 141 19.44 1.27 9.44
C TYR A 141 20.33 2.48 9.69
N GLY A 142 20.89 3.04 8.62
CA GLY A 142 21.72 4.22 8.72
C GLY A 142 20.87 5.48 8.92
N ASN A 143 20.20 5.92 7.86
CA ASN A 143 19.46 7.17 7.82
C ASN A 143 18.23 7.06 6.89
N ALA A 144 17.54 8.17 6.60
CA ALA A 144 16.33 8.16 5.77
C ALA A 144 16.53 7.62 4.34
N THR A 145 17.76 7.65 3.80
CA THR A 145 18.12 7.08 2.49
C THR A 145 18.75 5.70 2.58
N ASP A 146 19.07 5.22 3.79
CA ASP A 146 19.68 3.93 4.08
C ASP A 146 18.79 3.11 5.02
N GLN A 147 17.66 2.69 4.48
CA GLN A 147 16.62 1.90 5.15
C GLN A 147 16.01 0.89 4.17
N PRO A 148 15.29 -0.14 4.66
CA PRO A 148 14.77 -1.23 3.82
C PRO A 148 13.97 -0.79 2.60
N GLN A 149 13.20 0.31 2.70
CA GLN A 149 12.40 0.80 1.57
C GLN A 149 13.31 1.26 0.43
N MET A 150 14.38 1.97 0.77
CA MET A 150 15.34 2.47 -0.20
C MET A 150 16.19 1.35 -0.77
N TRP A 151 16.54 0.34 0.04
CA TRP A 151 17.24 -0.85 -0.44
C TRP A 151 16.41 -1.59 -1.50
N LEU A 152 15.14 -1.85 -1.20
CA LEU A 152 14.23 -2.52 -2.14
C LEU A 152 14.03 -1.69 -3.42
N GLN A 153 13.83 -0.38 -3.30
CA GLN A 153 13.73 0.50 -4.48
C GLN A 153 14.98 0.45 -5.36
N ASN A 154 16.16 0.38 -4.76
CA ASN A 154 17.41 0.30 -5.51
C ASN A 154 17.59 -1.07 -6.19
N ILE A 155 17.17 -2.15 -5.52
CA ILE A 155 17.11 -3.49 -6.11
C ILE A 155 16.19 -3.49 -7.33
N LEU A 156 14.97 -2.94 -7.23
CA LEU A 156 14.00 -2.97 -8.32
C LEU A 156 14.41 -2.12 -9.54
N LYS A 157 15.21 -1.06 -9.33
CA LYS A 157 15.82 -0.27 -10.42
C LYS A 157 16.87 -1.06 -11.22
N ASN A 158 17.54 -2.02 -10.59
CA ASN A 158 18.50 -2.87 -11.27
C ASN A 158 17.78 -4.06 -11.92
N GLU A 159 17.88 -4.20 -13.24
CA GLU A 159 17.19 -5.26 -13.97
C GLU A 159 17.59 -6.68 -13.53
N ASN A 160 18.89 -6.92 -13.30
CA ASN A 160 19.36 -8.24 -12.89
C ASN A 160 18.85 -8.61 -11.49
N GLU A 161 18.95 -7.68 -10.53
CA GLU A 161 18.45 -7.91 -9.17
C GLU A 161 16.91 -8.02 -9.13
N ARG A 162 16.21 -7.24 -9.95
CA ARG A 162 14.75 -7.36 -10.12
C ARG A 162 14.36 -8.73 -10.67
N ASN A 163 15.04 -9.21 -11.70
CA ASN A 163 14.79 -10.53 -12.29
C ASN A 163 15.07 -11.64 -11.26
N LYS A 164 16.09 -11.47 -10.42
CA LYS A 164 16.40 -12.37 -9.30
C LYS A 164 15.24 -12.48 -8.31
N ILE A 165 14.64 -11.35 -7.88
CA ILE A 165 13.42 -11.36 -7.04
C ILE A 165 12.29 -12.15 -7.72
N ALA A 166 12.05 -11.90 -9.01
CA ALA A 166 10.99 -12.57 -9.76
C ALA A 166 11.18 -14.09 -9.79
N GLU A 167 12.40 -14.56 -10.05
CA GLU A 167 12.74 -15.98 -10.08
C GLU A 167 12.58 -16.65 -8.72
N LEU A 168 13.02 -15.97 -7.64
CA LEU A 168 12.90 -16.49 -6.28
C LEU A 168 11.44 -16.75 -5.90
N TYR A 169 10.54 -15.80 -6.12
CA TYR A 169 9.12 -16.01 -5.84
C TYR A 169 8.43 -17.00 -6.79
N LYS A 170 8.87 -17.11 -8.04
CA LYS A 170 8.40 -18.19 -8.94
C LYS A 170 8.80 -19.57 -8.40
N ASN A 171 9.98 -19.70 -7.82
CA ASN A 171 10.43 -20.96 -7.25
C ASN A 171 9.67 -21.33 -5.96
N GLU A 172 9.17 -20.35 -5.21
CA GLU A 172 8.28 -20.62 -4.06
C GLU A 172 6.93 -21.24 -4.45
N LEU A 173 6.52 -21.21 -5.73
CA LEU A 173 5.33 -21.95 -6.20
C LEU A 173 5.57 -23.46 -6.29
N LYS A 174 6.84 -23.90 -6.34
CA LYS A 174 7.23 -25.30 -6.50
C LYS A 174 7.48 -26.02 -5.16
N ASN A 175 7.53 -25.25 -4.06
CA ASN A 175 7.79 -25.72 -2.70
C ASN A 175 6.48 -25.93 -1.94
#